data_AF-A0A497KFC9-F1
#
_entry.id   AF-A0A497KFC9-F1
#
_cell.length_a   1.000
_cell.length_b   1.000
_cell.length_c   1.000
_cell.angle_alpha   90.00
_cell.angle_beta   90.00
_cell.angle_gamma   90.00
#
_symmetry.space_group_name_H-M   'P 1'
#
loop_
_entity.id
_entity.type
_entity.pdbx_description
1 polymer ?
#
loop_
_entity_poly.entity_id
_entity_poly.type
_entity_poly.pdbx_seq_one_letter_code
_entity_poly.pdbx_strand_id
1 'polypeptide(L)' 'MRPRWGLNPGYFAGDDCGLYFKALKQIKELGFDGILGLGSLSPTKPKSTLTFSDIKRGLRDVGLRFFQFHADWMN' A
#
# COMPACT_ATOMS: atom_id res chain seq x y z
N MET A 1 -20.50 14.65 2.44
CA MET A 1 -19.56 13.58 2.05
C MET A 1 -18.73 13.20 3.26
N ARG A 2 -18.56 11.90 3.57
CA ARG A 2 -17.68 11.48 4.67
C ARG A 2 -16.21 11.66 4.27
N PRO A 3 -15.32 12.11 5.17
CA PRO A 3 -13.88 12.11 4.93
C PRO A 3 -13.40 10.69 4.59
N ARG A 4 -12.45 10.57 3.66
CA ARG A 4 -11.80 9.30 3.34
C ARG A 4 -10.41 9.29 3.94
N TRP A 5 -10.05 8.18 4.57
CA TRP A 5 -8.77 8.05 5.27
C TRP A 5 -7.94 6.95 4.63
N GLY A 6 -6.65 7.21 4.50
CA GLY A 6 -5.67 6.21 4.08
C GLY A 6 -4.65 5.92 5.17
N LEU A 7 -3.99 4.77 5.07
CA LEU A 7 -2.89 4.38 5.96
C LEU A 7 -1.69 3.85 5.16
N ASN A 8 -0.48 4.04 5.66
CA ASN A 8 0.72 3.51 5.00
C ASN A 8 0.89 2.01 5.33
N PRO A 9 0.94 1.10 4.33
CA PRO A 9 1.17 -0.33 4.57
C PRO A 9 2.53 -0.62 5.22
N GLY A 10 3.50 0.30 5.14
CA GLY A 10 4.77 0.20 5.84
C GLY A 10 4.65 0.07 7.37
N TYR A 11 3.55 0.54 7.98
CA TYR A 11 3.31 0.33 9.42
C TYR A 11 3.13 -1.15 9.80
N PHE A 12 2.74 -2.00 8.85
CA PHE A 12 2.52 -3.43 9.08
C PHE A 12 3.57 -4.31 8.42
N ALA A 13 4.04 -3.91 7.24
CA ALA A 13 4.97 -4.70 6.45
C ALA A 13 6.43 -4.28 6.66
N GLY A 14 6.71 -3.05 7.12
CA GLY A 14 8.06 -2.50 7.12
C GLY A 14 8.67 -2.57 5.72
N ASP A 15 9.82 -3.24 5.61
CA ASP A 15 10.52 -3.51 4.34
C ASP A 15 10.23 -4.90 3.76
N ASP A 16 9.39 -5.71 4.43
CA ASP A 16 9.06 -7.07 3.99
C ASP A 16 7.89 -7.06 2.98
N CYS A 17 8.26 -7.17 1.71
CA CYS A 17 7.32 -7.27 0.60
C CYS A 17 6.37 -8.48 0.69
N GLY A 18 6.77 -9.57 1.38
CA GLY A 18 5.93 -10.74 1.61
C GLY A 18 4.71 -10.43 2.49
N LEU A 19 4.77 -9.36 3.30
CA LEU A 19 3.68 -8.93 4.18
C LEU A 19 2.69 -7.96 3.52
N TYR A 20 2.92 -7.53 2.28
CA TYR A 20 2.09 -6.52 1.61
C TYR A 20 0.60 -6.86 1.60
N PHE A 21 0.22 -8.07 1.17
CA PHE A 21 -1.20 -8.45 1.11
C PHE A 21 -1.84 -8.55 2.50
N LYS A 22 -1.07 -8.94 3.52
CA LYS A 22 -1.53 -8.96 4.91
C LYS A 22 -1.76 -7.54 5.42
N ALA A 23 -0.83 -6.62 5.16
CA ALA A 23 -0.95 -5.21 5.51
C ALA A 23 -2.22 -4.57 4.93
N LEU A 24 -2.54 -4.85 3.66
CA LEU A 24 -3.77 -4.34 3.05
C LEU A 24 -5.04 -4.84 3.76
N LYS A 25 -5.09 -6.14 4.09
CA LYS A 25 -6.23 -6.70 4.83
C LYS A 25 -6.40 -6.02 6.18
N GLN A 26 -5.31 -5.81 6.93
CA GLN A 26 -5.33 -5.12 8.22
C GLN A 26 -5.82 -3.66 8.08
N ILE A 27 -5.35 -2.93 7.06
CA ILE A 27 -5.82 -1.56 6.77
C ILE A 27 -7.33 -1.54 6.53
N LYS A 28 -7.85 -2.51 5.78
CA LYS A 28 -9.29 -2.63 5.51
C LYS A 28 -10.10 -2.97 6.76
N GLU A 29 -9.62 -3.89 7.58
CA GLU A 29 -10.24 -4.29 8.84
C GLU A 29 -10.30 -3.13 9.84
N LEU A 30 -9.32 -2.23 9.81
CA LEU A 30 -9.33 -0.99 10.61
C LEU A 30 -10.28 0.10 10.07
N GLY A 31 -10.97 -0.14 8.95
CA GLY A 31 -11.98 0.76 8.41
C GLY A 31 -11.45 1.87 7.50
N PHE A 32 -10.17 1.82 7.09
CA PHE A 32 -9.61 2.78 6.15
C PHE A 32 -10.16 2.54 4.72
N ASP A 33 -10.19 3.62 3.92
CA ASP A 33 -10.67 3.60 2.55
C ASP A 33 -9.55 3.33 1.53
N GLY A 34 -8.28 3.39 1.95
CA GLY A 34 -7.15 3.24 1.05
C GLY A 34 -5.78 3.30 1.71
N ILE A 35 -4.75 3.44 0.88
CA ILE A 35 -3.35 3.62 1.30
C ILE A 35 -2.78 4.97 0.84
N LEU A 36 -1.85 5.53 1.62
CA LEU A 36 -1.24 6.85 1.38
C LEU A 36 0.09 6.79 0.62
N GLY A 37 0.60 5.60 0.33
CA GLY A 37 1.89 5.39 -0.34
C GLY A 37 2.38 3.96 -0.15
N LEU A 38 3.55 3.66 -0.72
CA LEU A 38 4.20 2.33 -0.57
C LEU A 38 5.52 2.38 0.20
N GLY A 39 6.19 3.53 0.26
CA GLY A 39 7.52 3.64 0.88
C GLY A 39 8.51 2.64 0.29
N SER A 40 9.17 1.87 1.15
CA SER A 40 10.11 0.79 0.79
C SER A 40 9.48 -0.37 0.00
N LEU A 41 8.15 -0.52 0.06
CA LEU A 41 7.40 -1.50 -0.73
C LEU A 41 7.20 -1.07 -2.19
N SER A 42 7.58 0.16 -2.56
CA SER A 42 7.41 0.66 -3.92
C SER A 42 8.18 -0.21 -4.93
N PRO A 43 7.56 -0.62 -6.05
CA PRO A 43 8.23 -1.36 -7.12
C PRO A 43 9.47 -0.66 -7.70
N THR A 44 9.61 0.66 -7.48
CA THR A 44 10.75 1.44 -7.93
C THR A 44 11.94 1.40 -6.96
N LYS A 45 11.79 0.81 -5.76
CA LYS A 45 12.87 0.73 -4.77
C LYS A 45 13.70 -0.53 -4.97
N PRO A 46 15.04 -0.45 -4.84
CA PRO A 46 15.95 -1.57 -5.15
C PRO A 46 15.67 -2.87 -4.38
N LYS A 47 15.09 -2.78 -3.19
CA LYS A 47 14.80 -3.93 -2.32
C LYS A 47 13.38 -4.48 -2.48
N SER A 48 12.53 -3.83 -3.27
CA SER A 48 11.15 -4.27 -3.44
C SER A 48 11.07 -5.42 -4.44
N THR A 49 10.41 -6.50 -4.03
CA THR A 49 10.08 -7.63 -4.93
C THR A 49 8.67 -7.51 -5.52
N LEU A 50 7.94 -6.43 -5.21
CA LEU A 50 6.58 -6.22 -5.68
C LEU A 50 6.58 -5.57 -7.06
N THR A 51 5.70 -6.03 -7.94
CA THR A 51 5.42 -5.37 -9.22
C THR A 51 4.25 -4.41 -9.09
N PHE A 52 4.10 -3.47 -10.04
CA PHE A 52 2.89 -2.65 -10.13
C PHE A 52 1.61 -3.48 -10.26
N SER A 53 1.70 -4.66 -10.89
CA SER A 53 0.58 -5.59 -11.01
C SER A 53 0.20 -6.19 -9.65
N ASP A 54 1.18 -6.52 -8.80
CA ASP A 54 0.91 -7.01 -7.44
C ASP A 54 0.22 -5.95 -6.58
N ILE A 55 0.67 -4.70 -6.69
CA ILE A 55 0.06 -3.56 -6.00
C ILE A 55 -1.39 -3.37 -6.45
N LYS A 56 -1.63 -3.30 -7.76
CA LYS A 56 -2.98 -3.15 -8.32
C LYS A 56 -3.89 -4.31 -7.92
N ARG A 57 -3.39 -5.54 -7.98
CA ARG A 57 -4.11 -6.76 -7.58
C ARG A 57 -4.50 -6.67 -6.11
N GLY A 58 -3.54 -6.40 -5.21
CA GLY A 58 -3.80 -6.34 -3.77
C GLY A 58 -4.86 -5.30 -3.40
N LEU A 59 -4.75 -4.09 -3.94
CA LEU A 59 -5.73 -3.02 -3.68
C LEU A 59 -7.14 -3.40 -4.16
N ARG A 60 -7.24 -3.99 -5.36
CA ARG A 60 -8.51 -4.44 -5.92
C ARG A 60 -9.12 -5.57 -5.07
N ASP A 61 -8.32 -6.58 -4.73
CA ASP A 61 -8.78 -7.78 -4.03
C ASP A 61 -9.30 -7.46 -2.62
N VAL A 62 -8.77 -6.41 -1.97
CA VAL A 62 -9.19 -5.97 -0.63
C VAL A 62 -10.20 -4.80 -0.68
N GLY A 63 -10.44 -4.21 -1.86
CA GLY A 63 -11.34 -3.07 -2.02
C GLY A 63 -10.82 -1.80 -1.35
N LEU A 64 -9.52 -1.53 -1.49
CA LEU A 64 -8.83 -0.32 -1.04
C LEU A 64 -8.45 0.57 -2.24
N ARG A 65 -8.37 1.88 -2.01
CA ARG A 65 -7.90 2.85 -3.01
C ARG A 65 -6.44 3.24 -2.77
N PHE A 66 -5.78 3.72 -3.81
CA PHE A 66 -4.50 4.40 -3.68
C PHE A 66 -4.75 5.91 -3.68
N PHE A 67 -4.40 6.62 -2.59
CA PHE A 67 -4.71 8.04 -2.46
C PHE A 67 -3.56 8.97 -2.84
N GLN A 68 -2.30 8.58 -2.64
CA GLN A 68 -1.17 9.46 -2.91
C GLN A 68 0.06 8.68 -3.37
N PHE A 69 0.67 9.16 -4.46
CA PHE A 69 2.05 8.83 -4.81
C PHE A 69 2.93 9.78 -4.01
N HIS A 70 3.59 9.29 -2.96
CA HIS A 70 4.66 10.06 -2.33
C HIS A 70 5.78 10.29 -3.37
N ALA A 71 6.43 11.45 -3.31
CA ALA A 71 7.52 11.84 -4.22
C ALA A 71 8.67 10.80 -4.29
N ASP A 72 8.78 9.95 -3.28
CA ASP A 72 9.73 8.86 -3.16
C ASP A 72 9.59 7.77 -4.23
N TRP A 73 8.52 7.77 -5.05
CA TRP A 73 8.41 6.93 -6.24
C TRP A 73 9.32 7.37 -7.40
N MET A 74 9.69 8.66 -7.46
CA MET A 74 10.37 9.28 -8.60
C MET A 74 11.88 9.52 -8.39
N ASN A 75 12.41 9.17 -7.20
CA ASN A 75 13.84 9.22 -6.87
C ASN A 75 14.36 7.88 -6.33
#